data_AF-A0A1H1TAZ9-F1
#
_entry.id   AF-A0A1H1TAZ9-F1
#
_cell.length_a   1.000
_cell.length_b   1.000
_cell.length_c   1.000
_cell.angle_alpha   90.00
_cell.angle_beta   90.00
_cell.angle_gamma   90.00
#
_symmetry.space_group_name_H-M   'P 1'
#
loop_
_entity.id
_entity.type
_entity.pdbx_description
1 polymer ?
#
loop_
_entity_poly.entity_id
_entity_poly.type
_entity_poly.pdbx_seq_one_letter_code
_entity_poly.pdbx_strand_id
1 'polypeptide(L)'
;MRYRHLLILATPFAFALPASADWPTGARTGFVAECMENSQASHQAERAKAFCECAADEASNEFSEAELEQMSRGMNREMEQRLIETARSCAPKLEG
;
A
#
# COMPACT_ATOMS: atom_id res chain seq x y z
N MET A 1 39.47 33.77 -3.57
CA MET A 1 38.09 34.24 -3.29
C MET A 1 37.14 33.12 -3.69
N ARG A 2 36.35 32.58 -2.76
CA ARG A 2 34.89 32.81 -2.65
C ARG A 2 34.18 32.20 -3.88
N TYR A 3 33.52 31.06 -3.77
CA TYR A 3 32.17 31.04 -3.19
C TYR A 3 31.80 29.64 -2.65
N ARG A 4 31.45 29.64 -1.38
CA ARG A 4 30.83 28.57 -0.62
C ARG A 4 29.34 28.82 -0.64
N HIS A 5 28.57 28.05 -1.40
CA HIS A 5 27.14 27.87 -1.16
C HIS A 5 26.75 26.41 -1.44
N LEU A 6 27.05 25.57 -0.45
CA LEU A 6 26.22 24.40 -0.18
C LEU A 6 24.84 24.95 0.21
N LEU A 7 23.94 25.08 -0.77
CA LEU A 7 22.52 25.20 -0.48
C LEU A 7 22.05 23.81 -0.08
N ILE A 8 22.27 23.49 1.19
CA ILE A 8 21.52 22.44 1.88
C ILE A 8 20.10 22.98 1.99
N LEU A 9 19.24 22.57 1.05
CA LEU A 9 17.79 22.65 1.22
C LEU A 9 17.42 21.66 2.33
N ALA A 10 17.56 22.08 3.57
CA ALA A 10 16.91 21.43 4.69
C ALA A 10 15.42 21.80 4.60
N THR A 11 14.67 21.06 3.79
CA THR A 11 13.21 21.10 3.84
C THR A 11 12.81 20.59 5.22
N PRO A 12 12.10 21.38 6.06
CA PRO A 12 11.52 20.83 7.27
C PRO A 12 10.47 19.82 6.83
N PHE A 13 10.79 18.53 7.01
CA PHE A 13 9.80 17.47 6.90
C PHE A 13 8.87 17.65 8.09
N ALA A 14 7.86 18.50 7.92
CA ALA A 14 6.72 18.55 8.80
C ALA A 14 6.02 17.19 8.64
N PHE A 15 6.33 16.25 9.53
CA PHE A 15 5.57 15.02 9.70
C PHE A 15 4.17 15.40 10.22
N ALA A 16 3.28 15.77 9.28
CA ALA A 16 1.88 15.43 9.45
C ALA A 16 1.82 13.90 9.30
N LEU A 17 1.62 13.19 10.40
CA LEU A 17 1.27 11.77 10.33
C LEU A 17 0.06 11.65 9.40
N PRO A 18 0.14 10.82 8.35
CA PRO A 18 -0.84 10.86 7.28
C PRO A 18 -2.18 10.40 7.84
N ALA A 19 -3.23 11.17 7.56
CA ALA A 19 -4.53 10.54 7.41
C ALA A 19 -4.32 9.41 6.39
N SER A 20 -4.52 8.17 6.81
CA SER A 20 -4.51 7.01 5.89
C SER A 20 -5.35 7.38 4.68
N ALA A 21 -4.83 7.16 3.48
CA ALA A 21 -5.54 7.53 2.27
C ALA A 21 -6.89 6.80 2.24
N ASP A 22 -7.96 7.56 2.00
CA ASP A 22 -9.28 6.98 1.88
C ASP A 22 -9.40 6.25 0.54
N TRP A 23 -9.87 5.02 0.59
CA TRP A 23 -10.17 4.29 -0.63
C TRP A 23 -11.38 4.90 -1.33
N PRO A 24 -11.39 4.94 -2.66
CA PRO A 24 -12.61 5.21 -3.40
C PRO A 24 -13.72 4.23 -2.99
N THR A 25 -14.97 4.67 -3.07
CA THR A 25 -16.13 3.85 -2.65
C THR A 25 -16.12 2.49 -3.36
N GLY A 26 -16.08 1.42 -2.57
CA GLY A 26 -16.08 0.04 -3.06
C GLY A 26 -14.71 -0.48 -3.53
N ALA A 27 -13.70 0.37 -3.72
CA ALA A 27 -12.39 -0.04 -4.22
C ALA A 27 -11.64 -0.94 -3.21
N ARG A 28 -11.70 -0.62 -1.91
CA ARG A 28 -11.11 -1.49 -0.87
C ARG A 28 -11.71 -2.88 -0.89
N THR A 29 -13.04 -2.96 -0.99
CA THR A 29 -13.75 -4.25 -1.03
C THR A 29 -13.42 -5.03 -2.29
N GLY A 30 -13.35 -4.37 -3.45
CA GLY A 30 -12.91 -4.98 -4.71
C GLY A 30 -11.49 -5.52 -4.61
N PHE A 31 -10.56 -4.72 -4.09
CA PHE A 31 -9.18 -5.13 -3.87
C PHE A 31 -9.07 -6.37 -2.97
N VAL A 32 -9.76 -6.37 -1.83
CA VAL A 32 -9.75 -7.53 -0.91
C VAL A 32 -10.34 -8.75 -1.59
N ALA A 33 -11.43 -8.61 -2.35
CA ALA A 33 -12.05 -9.72 -3.07
C ALA A 33 -11.10 -10.32 -4.13
N GLU A 34 -10.47 -9.48 -4.95
CA GLU A 34 -9.49 -9.92 -5.95
C GLU A 34 -8.26 -10.57 -5.30
N CYS A 35 -7.72 -9.97 -4.23
CA CYS A 35 -6.62 -10.55 -3.47
C CYS A 35 -7.01 -11.93 -2.89
N MET A 36 -8.22 -12.06 -2.36
CA MET A 36 -8.74 -13.31 -1.80
C MET A 36 -8.93 -14.37 -2.88
N GLU A 37 -9.42 -14.02 -4.07
CA GLU A 37 -9.55 -14.95 -5.20
C GLU A 37 -8.18 -15.54 -5.57
N ASN A 38 -7.13 -14.70 -5.57
CA ASN A 38 -5.76 -15.13 -5.85
C ASN A 38 -5.13 -15.93 -4.68
N SER A 39 -5.40 -15.55 -3.44
CA SER A 39 -4.73 -16.12 -2.25
C SER A 39 -5.38 -17.40 -1.72
N GLN A 40 -6.70 -17.55 -1.87
CA GLN A 40 -7.45 -18.72 -1.40
C GLN A 40 -7.03 -20.03 -2.08
N ALA A 41 -6.49 -19.97 -3.29
CA ALA A 41 -5.97 -21.14 -3.98
C ALA A 41 -4.83 -21.84 -3.20
N SER A 42 -4.16 -21.12 -2.30
CA SER A 42 -2.99 -21.63 -1.55
C SER A 42 -3.17 -21.61 -0.03
N HIS A 43 -4.18 -20.92 0.51
CA HIS A 43 -4.36 -20.72 1.95
C HIS A 43 -5.83 -20.87 2.39
N GLN A 44 -6.05 -21.17 3.68
CA GLN A 44 -7.40 -21.24 4.25
C GLN A 44 -8.10 -19.87 4.10
N ALA A 45 -9.40 -19.89 3.81
CA ALA A 45 -10.17 -18.69 3.47
C ALA A 45 -10.04 -17.54 4.48
N GLU A 46 -10.07 -17.84 5.78
CA GLU A 46 -9.91 -16.79 6.81
C GLU A 46 -8.51 -16.20 6.88
N ARG A 47 -7.48 -17.00 6.61
CA ARG A 47 -6.09 -16.51 6.59
C ARG A 47 -5.84 -15.65 5.35
N ALA A 48 -6.37 -16.08 4.21
CA ALA A 48 -6.34 -15.29 2.98
C ALA A 48 -7.06 -13.94 3.19
N LYS A 49 -8.23 -13.95 3.84
CA LYS A 49 -8.96 -12.73 4.18
C LYS A 49 -8.14 -11.82 5.09
N ALA A 50 -7.60 -12.34 6.19
CA ALA A 50 -6.79 -11.55 7.13
C ALA A 50 -5.54 -10.95 6.47
N PHE A 51 -4.90 -11.69 5.55
CA PHE A 51 -3.80 -11.19 4.74
C PHE A 51 -4.25 -10.05 3.80
N CYS A 52 -5.33 -10.24 3.06
CA CYS A 52 -5.81 -9.26 2.09
C CYS A 52 -6.35 -7.99 2.75
N GLU A 53 -7.02 -8.09 3.90
CA GLU A 53 -7.42 -6.93 4.69
C GLU A 53 -6.21 -6.16 5.22
N CYS A 54 -5.20 -6.86 5.72
CA CYS A 54 -3.93 -6.25 6.13
C CYS A 54 -3.24 -5.53 4.96
N ALA A 55 -3.15 -6.18 3.79
CA ALA A 55 -2.54 -5.58 2.61
C ALA A 55 -3.30 -4.31 2.16
N ALA A 56 -4.63 -4.29 2.29
CA ALA A 56 -5.44 -3.11 2.00
C ALA A 56 -5.18 -1.97 3.00
N ASP A 57 -5.02 -2.28 4.28
CA ASP A 57 -4.72 -1.29 5.31
C ASP A 57 -3.32 -0.70 5.11
N GLU A 58 -2.32 -1.54 4.86
CA GLU A 58 -0.95 -1.09 4.59
C GLU A 58 -0.89 -0.29 3.27
N ALA A 59 -1.64 -0.69 2.24
CA ALA A 59 -1.75 0.11 1.03
C ALA A 59 -2.35 1.52 1.31
N SER A 60 -3.26 1.64 2.27
CA SER A 60 -3.82 2.95 2.69
C SER A 60 -2.77 3.84 3.37
N ASN A 61 -1.72 3.24 3.95
CA ASN A 61 -0.64 3.96 4.60
C ASN A 61 0.48 4.34 3.61
N GLU A 62 0.75 3.48 2.62
CA GLU A 62 1.89 3.61 1.70
C GLU A 62 1.55 4.29 0.37
N PHE A 63 0.28 4.29 -0.04
CA PHE A 63 -0.16 4.89 -1.29
C PHE A 63 -1.04 6.11 -1.04
N SER A 64 -0.92 7.09 -1.93
CA SER A 64 -1.82 8.24 -1.97
C SER A 64 -3.21 7.85 -2.47
N GLU A 65 -4.22 8.68 -2.18
CA GLU A 65 -5.60 8.47 -2.66
C GLU A 65 -5.67 8.32 -4.20
N ALA A 66 -4.88 9.13 -4.93
CA ALA A 66 -4.79 9.03 -6.39
C ALA A 66 -4.17 7.70 -6.86
N GLU A 67 -3.20 7.17 -6.12
CA GLU A 67 -2.61 5.87 -6.40
C GLU A 67 -3.58 4.73 -6.08
N LEU A 68 -4.35 4.83 -4.99
CA LEU A 68 -5.42 3.87 -4.66
C LEU A 68 -6.53 3.87 -5.72
N GLU A 69 -6.89 5.05 -6.25
CA GLU A 69 -7.80 5.17 -7.40
C GLU A 69 -7.20 4.48 -8.63
N GLN A 70 -5.91 4.67 -8.90
CA GLN A 70 -5.21 4.03 -10.01
C GLN A 70 -5.12 2.50 -9.84
N MET A 71 -5.00 1.98 -8.62
CA MET A 71 -4.99 0.52 -8.38
C MET A 71 -6.24 -0.14 -8.97
N SER A 72 -7.42 0.47 -8.79
CA SER A 72 -8.69 -0.05 -9.34
C SER A 72 -8.78 0.01 -10.87
N ARG A 73 -7.94 0.82 -11.51
CA ARG A 73 -7.90 1.02 -12.98
C ARG A 73 -6.77 0.22 -13.65
N GLY A 74 -5.89 -0.38 -12.86
CA GLY A 74 -4.70 -1.09 -13.30
C GLY A 74 -3.42 -0.43 -12.78
N MET A 75 -2.60 -1.20 -12.10
CA MET A 75 -1.31 -0.74 -11.58
C MET A 75 -0.23 -0.74 -12.65
N ASN A 76 0.69 0.22 -12.56
CA ASN A 76 1.96 0.10 -13.27
C ASN A 76 2.92 -0.82 -12.48
N ARG A 77 4.03 -1.20 -13.11
CA ARG A 77 5.03 -2.11 -12.51
C ARG A 77 5.62 -1.59 -11.20
N GLU A 78 5.79 -0.28 -11.05
CA GLU A 78 6.36 0.31 -9.84
C GLU A 78 5.38 0.20 -8.67
N MET A 79 4.11 0.54 -8.89
CA MET A 79 3.05 0.39 -7.90
C MET A 79 2.88 -1.08 -7.49
N GLU A 80 2.92 -2.00 -8.45
CA GLU A 80 2.83 -3.43 -8.18
C GLU A 80 3.98 -3.91 -7.28
N GLN A 81 5.23 -3.50 -7.56
CA GLN A 81 6.37 -3.84 -6.73
C GLN A 81 6.24 -3.26 -5.31
N ARG A 82 5.87 -1.99 -5.19
CA ARG A 82 5.64 -1.35 -3.88
C ARG A 82 4.54 -2.05 -3.10
N LEU A 83 3.45 -2.45 -3.76
CA LEU A 83 2.35 -3.16 -3.10
C LEU A 83 2.80 -4.54 -2.62
N ILE A 84 3.58 -5.28 -3.43
CA ILE A 84 4.16 -6.56 -3.04
C ILE A 84 5.05 -6.37 -1.80
N GLU A 85 5.91 -5.36 -1.80
CA GLU A 85 6.79 -5.06 -0.67
C GLU A 85 6.00 -4.71 0.59
N THR A 86 4.98 -3.88 0.43
CA THR A 86 4.04 -3.48 1.49
C THR A 86 3.33 -4.69 2.08
N ALA A 87 2.79 -5.57 1.24
CA ALA A 87 2.06 -6.76 1.64
C ALA A 87 2.93 -7.83 2.32
N ARG A 88 4.26 -7.81 2.16
CA ARG A 88 5.17 -8.74 2.87
C ARG A 88 5.07 -8.60 4.39
N SER A 89 4.78 -7.39 4.90
CA SER A 89 4.55 -7.16 6.33
C SER A 89 3.37 -7.97 6.87
N CYS A 90 2.41 -8.30 6.00
CA CYS A 90 1.21 -9.07 6.30
C CYS A 90 1.40 -10.59 6.18
N ALA A 91 2.54 -11.07 5.66
CA ALA A 91 2.81 -12.50 5.45
C ALA A 91 2.54 -13.40 6.69
N PRO A 92 2.84 -12.97 7.94
CA PRO A 92 2.51 -13.77 9.13
C PRO A 92 1.02 -14.11 9.29
N LYS A 93 0.11 -13.36 8.65
CA LYS A 93 -1.34 -13.66 8.65
C LYS A 93 -1.68 -14.96 7.92
N LEU A 94 -0.81 -15.42 7.02
CA LEU A 94 -0.97 -16.67 6.28
C LEU A 94 -0.48 -17.90 7.06
N GLU A 95 0.37 -17.71 8.07
CA GLU A 95 1.06 -18.78 8.82
C GLU A 95 0.30 -19.27 10.07
N GLY A 96 -0.81 -18.60 10.42
CA GLY A 96 -1.63 -18.91 11.61
C GLY A 96 -2.43 -20.21 11.58
#